data_AF-A0A1Y5SY72-F1
#
_entry.id   AF-A0A1Y5SY72-F1
#
_cell.length_a   1.000
_cell.length_b   1.000
_cell.length_c   1.000
_cell.angle_alpha   90.00
_cell.angle_beta   90.00
_cell.angle_gamma   90.00
#
_symmetry.space_group_name_H-M   'P 1'
#
loop_
_entity.id
_entity.type
_entity.pdbx_description
1 polymer ?
#
loop_
_entity_poly.entity_id
_entity_poly.type
_entity_poly.pdbx_seq_one_letter_code
_entity_poly.pdbx_strand_id
1 'polypeptide(L)'
;MMDGQTADADRASLTHPRRLGALDSSGLMDSPEEAIFDRAVKLATQLTGRPVGLVSLVDGTRQFFKAQIGLPAETAAARETPLSHSFCQHVVTSNAPLVVNNAYEDPRVRDNLAIRDLDVVAYLGVPVHDPNGETLGSFCVIDNKPHEWTEAEMASLQDLSVMIETELRLRKIAQQREMLISEMNHRLKNVFALVAGMVRQSAREATDIKDMSGNITGRLQALSAAHSLILPDATGTDTEVSLRALTDTILAPYPGGQAVVRGDEIFLGPKAAVAFALSLHELATNAAKYGAFSENLGRVEVAWNVDSDRLTLTWREEMPLEVESIVNEAGFGSRLLQINVEAQLGGKLTRELTAKGAHVSLAVPVASLAE
;
A
#
# COMPACT_ATOMS: atom_id res chain seq x y z
N MET A 1 -41.12 -13.45 23.71
CA MET A 1 -39.88 -14.26 23.85
C MET A 1 -39.03 -14.19 22.59
N MET A 2 -39.62 -14.19 21.39
CA MET A 2 -38.86 -14.02 20.13
C MET A 2 -38.28 -12.60 20.00
N ASP A 3 -38.97 -11.60 20.54
CA ASP A 3 -38.67 -10.17 20.49
C ASP A 3 -37.30 -9.79 21.09
N GLY A 4 -36.78 -10.63 21.99
CA GLY A 4 -35.46 -10.43 22.61
C GLY A 4 -34.28 -10.92 21.76
N GLN A 5 -34.51 -11.76 20.73
CA GLN A 5 -33.45 -12.26 19.87
C GLN A 5 -33.19 -11.34 18.66
N THR A 6 -34.22 -10.67 18.15
CA THR A 6 -34.07 -9.69 17.06
C THR A 6 -33.32 -8.45 17.54
N ALA A 7 -33.72 -7.84 18.65
CA ALA A 7 -33.07 -6.63 19.16
C ALA A 7 -31.57 -6.80 19.49
N ASP A 8 -31.15 -7.99 19.90
CA ASP A 8 -29.74 -8.31 20.21
C ASP A 8 -28.94 -8.59 18.92
N ALA A 9 -29.54 -9.27 17.93
CA ALA A 9 -28.95 -9.47 16.60
C ALA A 9 -28.80 -8.15 15.81
N ASP A 10 -29.81 -7.28 15.89
CA ASP A 10 -29.79 -5.95 15.27
C ASP A 10 -28.62 -5.12 15.83
N ARG A 11 -28.46 -5.13 17.16
CA ARG A 11 -27.37 -4.44 17.85
C ARG A 11 -26.00 -5.05 17.55
N ALA A 12 -25.91 -6.37 17.34
CA ALA A 12 -24.70 -7.05 16.88
C ALA A 12 -24.30 -6.63 15.45
N SER A 13 -25.28 -6.36 14.56
CA SER A 13 -25.03 -5.82 13.22
C SER A 13 -24.46 -4.40 13.27
N LEU A 14 -25.07 -3.51 14.08
CA LEU A 14 -24.57 -2.15 14.29
C LEU A 14 -23.16 -2.10 14.89
N THR A 15 -22.81 -3.09 15.72
CA THR A 15 -21.48 -3.18 16.37
C THR A 15 -20.47 -4.05 15.61
N HIS A 16 -20.80 -4.52 14.39
CA HIS A 16 -19.92 -5.40 13.63
C HIS A 16 -18.57 -4.74 13.28
N PRO A 17 -17.41 -5.35 13.62
CA PRO A 17 -16.11 -4.67 13.49
C PRO A 17 -15.72 -4.22 12.08
N ARG A 18 -16.12 -4.95 11.02
CA ARG A 18 -15.85 -4.52 9.64
C ARG A 18 -16.60 -3.24 9.29
N ARG A 19 -17.88 -3.17 9.65
CA ARG A 19 -18.77 -2.04 9.38
C ARG A 19 -18.32 -0.79 10.13
N LEU A 20 -17.91 -0.95 11.40
CA LEU A 20 -17.32 0.14 12.18
C LEU A 20 -15.97 0.60 11.62
N GLY A 21 -15.11 -0.33 11.16
CA GLY A 21 -13.85 0.02 10.48
C GLY A 21 -14.06 0.71 9.12
N ALA A 22 -15.10 0.34 8.37
CA ALA A 22 -15.51 1.04 7.15
C ALA A 22 -15.98 2.46 7.47
N LEU A 23 -16.80 2.64 8.50
CA LEU A 23 -17.29 3.94 8.97
C LEU A 23 -16.17 4.86 9.45
N ASP A 24 -15.23 4.36 10.26
CA ASP A 24 -14.04 5.09 10.68
C ASP A 24 -13.17 5.48 9.47
N SER A 25 -12.83 4.51 8.62
CA SER A 25 -11.98 4.74 7.43
C SER A 25 -12.65 5.55 6.30
N SER A 26 -13.92 5.94 6.47
CA SER A 26 -14.62 6.89 5.59
C SER A 26 -14.25 8.35 5.93
N GLY A 27 -13.86 8.62 7.18
CA GLY A 27 -13.62 9.98 7.69
C GLY A 27 -14.87 10.86 7.78
N LEU A 28 -16.07 10.29 7.65
CA LEU A 28 -17.34 11.05 7.63
C LEU A 28 -17.96 11.24 9.02
N MET A 29 -17.67 10.36 9.99
CA MET A 29 -18.17 10.47 11.35
C MET A 29 -17.57 11.69 12.08
N ASP A 30 -18.38 12.40 12.87
CA ASP A 30 -18.01 13.65 13.58
C ASP A 30 -17.42 14.78 12.72
N SER A 31 -17.46 14.63 11.40
CA SER A 31 -16.80 15.54 10.46
C SER A 31 -17.65 16.80 10.17
N PRO A 32 -17.02 17.90 9.69
CA PRO A 32 -17.73 19.11 9.26
C PRO A 32 -18.82 18.83 8.22
N GLU A 33 -19.77 19.75 8.12
CA GLU A 33 -20.75 19.78 7.04
C GLU A 33 -20.06 19.91 5.67
N GLU A 34 -20.66 19.35 4.63
CA GLU A 34 -20.02 19.23 3.32
C GLU A 34 -21.03 19.35 2.19
N ALA A 35 -20.85 20.38 1.38
CA ALA A 35 -21.82 20.83 0.36
C ALA A 35 -22.28 19.76 -0.65
N ILE A 36 -21.58 18.64 -0.82
CA ILE A 36 -22.08 17.52 -1.66
C ILE A 36 -23.25 16.80 -1.00
N PHE A 37 -23.17 16.49 0.29
CA PHE A 37 -24.23 15.83 1.05
C PHE A 37 -25.41 16.80 1.28
N ASP A 38 -25.13 18.07 1.57
CA ASP A 38 -26.15 19.12 1.74
C ASP A 38 -26.97 19.32 0.44
N ARG A 39 -26.30 19.26 -0.73
CA ARG A 39 -26.97 19.27 -2.04
C ARG A 39 -27.80 18.01 -2.27
N ALA A 40 -27.33 16.83 -1.88
CA ALA A 40 -28.10 15.60 -2.01
C ALA A 40 -29.40 15.67 -1.17
N VAL A 41 -29.30 16.05 0.10
CA VAL A 41 -30.46 16.26 0.99
C VAL A 41 -31.44 17.30 0.43
N LYS A 42 -30.92 18.42 -0.09
CA LYS A 42 -31.73 19.45 -0.74
C LYS A 42 -32.45 18.93 -1.98
N LEU A 43 -31.80 18.10 -2.80
CA LEU A 43 -32.44 17.49 -3.97
C LEU A 43 -33.51 16.47 -3.56
N ALA A 44 -33.27 15.63 -2.56
CA ALA A 44 -34.27 14.67 -2.09
C ALA A 44 -35.53 15.37 -1.53
N THR A 45 -35.38 16.38 -0.67
CA THR A 45 -36.52 17.18 -0.17
C THR A 45 -37.25 17.91 -1.31
N GLN A 46 -36.55 18.42 -2.32
CA GLN A 46 -37.17 19.07 -3.48
C GLN A 46 -37.89 18.10 -4.44
N LEU A 47 -37.36 16.90 -4.66
CA LEU A 47 -37.95 15.90 -5.56
C LEU A 47 -39.13 15.15 -4.93
N THR A 48 -39.06 14.88 -3.63
CA THR A 48 -40.13 14.17 -2.87
C THR A 48 -41.14 15.12 -2.23
N GLY A 49 -40.88 16.43 -2.23
CA GLY A 49 -41.71 17.43 -1.55
C GLY A 49 -41.70 17.35 -0.02
N ARG A 50 -40.87 16.48 0.58
CA ARG A 50 -40.86 16.25 2.03
C ARG A 50 -40.16 17.38 2.80
N PRO A 51 -40.61 17.72 4.01
CA PRO A 51 -40.03 18.80 4.81
C PRO A 51 -38.64 18.47 5.36
N VAL A 52 -38.34 17.20 5.61
CA VAL A 52 -37.11 16.75 6.27
C VAL A 52 -36.35 15.78 5.38
N GLY A 53 -35.02 15.89 5.35
CA GLY A 53 -34.13 14.94 4.69
C GLY A 53 -32.76 14.90 5.35
N LEU A 54 -32.09 13.74 5.31
CA LEU A 54 -30.88 13.46 6.08
C LEU A 54 -29.90 12.56 5.31
N VAL A 55 -28.60 12.84 5.42
CA VAL A 55 -27.55 11.80 5.30
C VAL A 55 -27.13 11.44 6.72
N SER A 56 -27.49 10.22 7.13
CA SER A 56 -27.35 9.71 8.49
C SER A 56 -26.29 8.61 8.54
N LEU A 57 -25.22 8.80 9.29
CA LEU A 57 -24.29 7.73 9.69
C LEU A 57 -24.77 7.09 10.99
N VAL A 58 -24.45 5.82 11.23
CA VAL A 58 -24.89 5.11 12.44
C VAL A 58 -23.75 4.28 13.01
N ASP A 59 -23.41 4.49 14.28
CA ASP A 59 -22.43 3.70 15.04
C ASP A 59 -23.14 2.74 16.04
N GLY A 60 -22.40 2.10 16.95
CA GLY A 60 -22.97 1.18 17.95
C GLY A 60 -23.74 1.84 19.11
N THR A 61 -23.83 3.18 19.12
CA THR A 61 -24.32 4.01 20.24
C THR A 61 -25.24 5.15 19.83
N ARG A 62 -25.04 5.75 18.65
CA ARG A 62 -25.76 6.93 18.14
C ARG A 62 -25.89 6.95 16.62
N GLN A 63 -26.73 7.86 16.15
CA GLN A 63 -26.88 8.29 14.76
C GLN A 63 -26.32 9.72 14.63
N PHE A 64 -25.54 9.99 13.57
CA PHE A 64 -24.92 11.29 13.28
C PHE A 64 -25.36 11.84 11.92
N PHE A 65 -25.75 13.11 11.86
CA PHE A 65 -26.23 13.78 10.66
C PHE A 65 -25.05 14.40 9.89
N LYS A 66 -24.53 13.67 8.90
CA LYS A 66 -23.49 14.18 7.98
C LYS A 66 -24.02 15.35 7.13
N ALA A 67 -25.31 15.32 6.78
CA ALA A 67 -26.07 16.46 6.24
C ALA A 67 -27.55 16.36 6.63
N GLN A 68 -28.25 17.50 6.68
CA GLN A 68 -29.61 17.60 7.19
C GLN A 68 -30.36 18.82 6.63
N ILE A 69 -31.69 18.70 6.48
CA ILE A 69 -32.63 19.81 6.30
C ILE A 69 -33.89 19.50 7.11
N GLY A 70 -34.49 20.53 7.70
CA GLY A 70 -35.85 20.49 8.27
C GLY A 70 -35.97 20.03 9.73
N LEU A 71 -34.90 19.52 10.36
CA LEU A 71 -34.92 19.12 11.77
C LEU A 71 -35.12 20.30 12.74
N PRO A 72 -35.67 20.05 13.95
CA PRO A 72 -35.74 21.05 15.02
C PRO A 72 -34.38 21.66 15.36
N ALA A 73 -34.34 22.94 15.71
CA ALA A 73 -33.09 23.70 15.83
C ALA A 73 -32.08 23.12 16.84
N GLU A 74 -32.54 22.52 17.94
CA GLU A 74 -31.67 21.90 18.95
C GLU A 74 -31.04 20.61 18.42
N THR A 75 -31.83 19.71 17.84
CA THR A 75 -31.37 18.48 17.17
C THR A 75 -30.44 18.80 16.01
N ALA A 76 -30.76 19.85 15.24
CA ALA A 76 -29.94 20.31 14.12
C ALA A 76 -28.60 20.87 14.58
N ALA A 77 -28.55 21.60 15.70
CA ALA A 77 -27.29 22.09 16.28
C ALA A 77 -26.44 20.97 16.89
N ALA A 78 -27.07 19.94 17.48
CA ALA A 78 -26.37 18.77 18.01
C ALA A 78 -25.74 17.90 16.91
N ARG A 79 -26.36 17.85 15.72
CA ARG A 79 -25.98 16.99 14.59
C ARG A 79 -25.98 15.47 14.92
N GLU A 80 -26.65 15.04 15.97
CA GLU A 80 -26.77 13.64 16.35
C GLU A 80 -28.07 13.30 17.09
N THR A 81 -28.41 12.01 17.17
CA THR A 81 -29.45 11.44 18.04
C THR A 81 -29.00 10.10 18.63
N PRO A 82 -29.47 9.71 19.84
CA PRO A 82 -29.27 8.37 20.35
C PRO A 82 -30.06 7.33 19.53
N LEU A 83 -29.62 6.07 19.52
CA LEU A 83 -30.28 5.00 18.75
C LEU A 83 -31.77 4.78 19.08
N SER A 84 -32.24 5.19 20.27
CA SER A 84 -33.67 5.19 20.63
C SER A 84 -34.55 6.12 19.79
N HIS A 85 -33.93 7.01 19.00
CA HIS A 85 -34.56 7.94 18.05
C HIS A 85 -34.16 7.62 16.59
N SER A 86 -33.48 6.49 16.34
CA SER A 86 -32.98 6.15 15.01
C SER A 86 -33.97 5.25 14.27
N PHE A 87 -34.50 5.72 13.14
CA PHE A 87 -35.11 4.85 12.13
C PHE A 87 -34.02 4.29 11.19
N CYS A 88 -32.97 5.07 10.93
CA CYS A 88 -31.85 4.73 10.06
C CYS A 88 -31.10 3.47 10.51
N GLN A 89 -31.06 3.15 11.80
CA GLN A 89 -30.44 1.92 12.30
C GLN A 89 -31.04 0.66 11.69
N HIS A 90 -32.34 0.63 11.37
CA HIS A 90 -32.99 -0.53 10.76
C HIS A 90 -32.58 -0.69 9.29
N VAL A 91 -32.35 0.42 8.57
CA VAL A 91 -31.78 0.42 7.20
C VAL A 91 -30.36 -0.17 7.23
N VAL A 92 -29.52 0.32 8.14
CA VAL A 92 -28.13 -0.17 8.30
C VAL A 92 -28.10 -1.65 8.70
N THR A 93 -28.99 -2.05 9.60
CA THR A 93 -29.05 -3.42 10.15
C THR A 93 -29.54 -4.44 9.12
N SER A 94 -30.58 -4.12 8.36
CA SER A 94 -31.16 -5.00 7.33
C SER A 94 -30.44 -4.94 5.98
N ASN A 95 -29.58 -3.93 5.81
CA ASN A 95 -29.01 -3.48 4.54
C ASN A 95 -30.03 -3.37 3.38
N ALA A 96 -31.22 -2.86 3.69
CA ALA A 96 -32.33 -2.73 2.76
C ALA A 96 -33.10 -1.41 2.95
N PRO A 97 -33.79 -0.91 1.92
CA PRO A 97 -34.64 0.27 2.07
C PRO A 97 -35.75 0.07 3.12
N LEU A 98 -35.88 1.03 4.04
CA LEU A 98 -36.98 1.11 4.99
C LEU A 98 -38.03 2.09 4.46
N VAL A 99 -39.21 1.56 4.15
CA VAL A 99 -40.41 2.31 3.78
C VAL A 99 -41.41 2.24 4.94
N VAL A 100 -41.82 3.38 5.47
CA VAL A 100 -42.81 3.52 6.55
C VAL A 100 -43.84 4.57 6.12
N ASN A 101 -45.08 4.14 5.87
CA ASN A 101 -46.17 5.04 5.48
C ASN A 101 -46.78 5.77 6.68
N ASN A 102 -46.90 5.09 7.82
CA ASN A 102 -47.35 5.64 9.10
C ASN A 102 -46.62 4.94 10.25
N ALA A 103 -45.76 5.66 10.96
CA ALA A 103 -44.94 5.14 12.04
C ALA A 103 -45.77 4.66 13.24
N TYR A 104 -46.94 5.24 13.49
CA TYR A 104 -47.86 4.80 14.56
C TYR A 104 -48.45 3.40 14.32
N GLU A 105 -48.43 2.91 13.08
CA GLU A 105 -48.99 1.60 12.67
C GLU A 105 -47.89 0.56 12.39
N ASP A 106 -46.66 1.00 12.09
CA ASP A 106 -45.56 0.13 11.68
C ASP A 106 -44.91 -0.60 12.87
N PRO A 107 -44.97 -1.94 12.94
CA PRO A 107 -44.48 -2.71 14.08
C PRO A 107 -42.95 -2.66 14.25
N ARG A 108 -42.20 -2.16 13.27
CA ARG A 108 -40.73 -2.00 13.35
C ARG A 108 -40.32 -0.74 14.11
N VAL A 109 -41.16 0.30 14.11
CA VAL A 109 -40.78 1.64 14.57
C VAL A 109 -41.78 2.34 15.48
N ARG A 110 -43.03 1.88 15.62
CA ARG A 110 -44.09 2.52 16.45
C ARG A 110 -43.71 2.82 17.91
N ASP A 111 -42.75 2.09 18.46
CA ASP A 111 -42.27 2.19 19.84
C ASP A 111 -40.99 3.08 19.95
N ASN A 112 -40.55 3.70 18.84
CA ASN A 112 -39.38 4.57 18.72
C ASN A 112 -39.69 6.01 19.15
N LEU A 113 -38.78 6.66 19.87
CA LEU A 113 -39.03 7.97 20.49
C LEU A 113 -39.11 9.12 19.47
N ALA A 114 -38.47 8.99 18.30
CA ALA A 114 -38.49 10.02 17.26
C ALA A 114 -39.90 10.36 16.75
N ILE A 115 -40.88 9.46 16.88
CA ILE A 115 -42.28 9.72 16.54
C ILE A 115 -42.85 10.85 17.42
N ARG A 116 -42.48 10.88 18.70
CA ARG A 116 -43.03 11.79 19.71
C ARG A 116 -42.19 13.03 19.91
N ASP A 117 -40.86 12.85 19.88
CA ASP A 117 -39.90 13.86 20.28
C ASP A 117 -39.32 14.61 19.05
N LEU A 118 -39.49 14.07 17.83
CA LEU A 118 -39.04 14.66 16.56
C LEU A 118 -40.12 14.69 15.45
N ASP A 119 -41.38 14.34 15.77
CA ASP A 119 -42.55 14.36 14.86
C ASP A 119 -42.37 13.50 13.59
N VAL A 120 -41.63 12.38 13.69
CA VAL A 120 -41.33 11.47 12.57
C VAL A 120 -42.51 10.51 12.33
N VAL A 121 -43.36 10.81 11.34
CA VAL A 121 -44.61 10.05 11.09
C VAL A 121 -44.54 9.20 9.82
N ALA A 122 -43.92 9.68 8.74
CA ALA A 122 -43.56 8.86 7.59
C ALA A 122 -42.06 8.95 7.33
N TYR A 123 -41.47 7.82 6.90
CA TYR A 123 -40.04 7.69 6.65
C TYR A 123 -39.79 6.86 5.40
N LEU A 124 -38.92 7.34 4.53
CA LEU A 124 -38.32 6.56 3.44
C LEU A 124 -36.81 6.73 3.52
N GLY A 125 -36.09 5.63 3.72
CA GLY A 125 -34.63 5.62 3.79
C GLY A 125 -34.02 4.46 3.03
N VAL A 126 -32.94 4.75 2.30
CA VAL A 126 -32.12 3.78 1.56
C VAL A 126 -30.75 3.65 2.21
N PRO A 127 -30.05 2.50 2.10
CA PRO A 127 -28.71 2.35 2.62
C PRO A 127 -27.71 3.27 1.89
N VAL A 128 -26.61 3.61 2.57
CA VAL A 128 -25.42 4.24 1.99
C VAL A 128 -24.22 3.38 2.35
N HIS A 129 -23.55 2.83 1.34
CA HIS A 129 -22.41 1.94 1.50
C HIS A 129 -21.05 2.65 1.39
N ASP A 130 -20.03 2.00 1.93
CA ASP A 130 -18.65 2.29 1.59
C ASP A 130 -18.28 1.67 0.20
N PRO A 131 -17.09 1.97 -0.35
CA PRO A 131 -16.66 1.42 -1.65
C PRO A 131 -16.54 -0.11 -1.70
N ASN A 132 -16.51 -0.80 -0.56
CA ASN A 132 -16.43 -2.26 -0.43
C ASN A 132 -17.81 -2.93 -0.22
N GLY A 133 -18.86 -2.16 0.04
CA GLY A 133 -20.23 -2.64 0.28
C GLY A 133 -20.63 -2.76 1.76
N GLU A 134 -19.85 -2.25 2.71
CA GLU A 134 -20.24 -2.20 4.13
C GLU A 134 -21.14 -0.99 4.39
N THR A 135 -22.27 -1.18 5.09
CA THR A 135 -23.30 -0.13 5.26
C THR A 135 -22.91 0.89 6.33
N LEU A 136 -22.58 2.12 5.89
CA LEU A 136 -22.16 3.22 6.77
C LEU A 136 -23.34 3.87 7.47
N GLY A 137 -24.50 3.90 6.80
CA GLY A 137 -25.60 4.75 7.16
C GLY A 137 -26.82 4.62 6.25
N SER A 138 -27.69 5.63 6.30
CA SER A 138 -28.84 5.76 5.42
C SER A 138 -28.98 7.18 4.89
N PHE A 139 -29.46 7.29 3.66
CA PHE A 139 -29.97 8.53 3.08
C PHE A 139 -31.50 8.46 3.10
N CYS A 140 -32.16 9.44 3.72
CA CYS A 140 -33.59 9.36 3.97
C CYS A 140 -34.33 10.72 3.88
N VAL A 141 -35.64 10.62 3.69
CA VAL A 141 -36.61 11.72 3.79
C VAL A 141 -37.73 11.37 4.77
N ILE A 142 -38.25 12.39 5.44
CA ILE A 142 -39.20 12.27 6.55
C ILE A 142 -40.34 13.28 6.37
N ASP A 143 -41.56 12.86 6.72
CA ASP A 143 -42.75 13.70 6.81
C ASP A 143 -43.38 13.57 8.21
N ASN A 144 -44.09 14.61 8.65
CA ASN A 144 -44.85 14.60 9.91
C ASN A 144 -46.33 14.23 9.72
N LYS A 145 -46.68 13.73 8.54
CA LYS A 145 -47.98 13.14 8.22
C LYS A 145 -47.79 11.77 7.59
N PRO A 146 -48.79 10.87 7.68
CA PRO A 146 -48.78 9.65 6.90
C PRO A 146 -48.67 9.94 5.40
N HIS A 147 -47.85 9.18 4.69
CA HIS A 147 -47.62 9.34 3.24
C HIS A 147 -47.46 7.98 2.56
N GLU A 148 -48.06 7.82 1.37
CA GLU A 148 -47.87 6.63 0.54
C GLU A 148 -46.73 6.87 -0.45
N TRP A 149 -45.57 6.27 -0.18
CA TRP A 149 -44.36 6.47 -0.97
C TRP A 149 -44.50 5.91 -2.39
N THR A 150 -44.32 6.77 -3.38
CA THR A 150 -44.42 6.41 -4.79
C THR A 150 -43.14 5.75 -5.31
N GLU A 151 -43.24 4.94 -6.37
CA GLU A 151 -42.08 4.36 -7.05
C GLU A 151 -41.09 5.44 -7.53
N ALA A 152 -41.59 6.62 -7.94
CA ALA A 152 -40.78 7.75 -8.36
C ALA A 152 -39.99 8.39 -7.19
N GLU A 153 -40.59 8.52 -6.01
CA GLU A 153 -39.88 8.99 -4.80
C GLU A 153 -38.82 7.98 -4.36
N MET A 154 -39.14 6.68 -4.38
CA MET A 154 -38.19 5.60 -4.06
C MET A 154 -37.01 5.56 -5.04
N ALA A 155 -37.26 5.60 -6.34
CA ALA A 155 -36.21 5.65 -7.37
C ALA A 155 -35.34 6.91 -7.23
N SER A 156 -35.95 8.08 -7.05
CA SER A 156 -35.22 9.35 -6.87
C SER A 156 -34.26 9.32 -5.68
N LEU A 157 -34.65 8.67 -4.58
CA LEU A 157 -33.81 8.54 -3.39
C LEU A 157 -32.68 7.52 -3.58
N GLN A 158 -32.93 6.42 -4.31
CA GLN A 158 -31.93 5.42 -4.68
C GLN A 158 -30.88 5.99 -5.66
N ASP A 159 -31.31 6.71 -6.71
CA ASP A 159 -30.39 7.36 -7.65
C ASP A 159 -29.47 8.36 -6.94
N LEU A 160 -30.02 9.15 -6.01
CA LEU A 160 -29.24 10.08 -5.19
C LEU A 160 -28.31 9.38 -4.19
N SER A 161 -28.66 8.22 -3.62
CA SER A 161 -27.73 7.47 -2.77
C SER A 161 -26.57 6.87 -3.58
N VAL A 162 -26.83 6.38 -4.79
CA VAL A 162 -25.78 5.92 -5.73
C VAL A 162 -24.83 7.07 -6.13
N MET A 163 -25.33 8.30 -6.24
CA MET A 163 -24.47 9.48 -6.42
C MET A 163 -23.58 9.76 -5.21
N ILE A 164 -24.11 9.63 -3.99
CA ILE A 164 -23.31 9.74 -2.74
C ILE A 164 -22.23 8.66 -2.70
N GLU A 165 -22.58 7.39 -2.94
CA GLU A 165 -21.61 6.28 -2.94
C GLU A 165 -20.53 6.43 -4.01
N THR A 166 -20.89 7.02 -5.16
CA THR A 166 -19.93 7.32 -6.24
C THR A 166 -18.93 8.40 -5.80
N GLU A 167 -19.36 9.45 -5.12
CA GLU A 167 -18.48 10.45 -4.49
C GLU A 167 -17.54 9.79 -3.45
N LEU A 168 -18.06 8.90 -2.58
CA LEU A 168 -17.24 8.18 -1.60
C LEU A 168 -16.18 7.29 -2.27
N ARG A 169 -16.55 6.59 -3.36
CA ARG A 169 -15.63 5.77 -4.17
C ARG A 169 -14.54 6.62 -4.83
N LEU A 170 -14.89 7.78 -5.40
CA LEU A 170 -13.93 8.71 -6.01
C LEU A 170 -12.95 9.27 -4.96
N ARG A 171 -13.42 9.63 -3.77
CA ARG A 171 -12.58 10.07 -2.64
C ARG A 171 -11.58 9.00 -2.23
N LYS A 172 -12.01 7.75 -2.06
CA LYS A 172 -11.13 6.64 -1.65
C LYS A 172 -10.03 6.38 -2.68
N ILE A 173 -10.38 6.40 -3.97
CA ILE A 173 -9.42 6.27 -5.09
C ILE A 173 -8.41 7.44 -5.09
N ALA A 174 -8.86 8.67 -4.84
CA ALA A 174 -7.97 9.83 -4.75
C ALA A 174 -6.97 9.70 -3.59
N GLN A 175 -7.44 9.35 -2.38
CA GLN A 175 -6.59 9.12 -1.20
C GLN A 175 -5.57 8.00 -1.43
N GLN A 176 -5.98 6.87 -2.01
CA GLN A 176 -5.09 5.76 -2.35
C GLN A 176 -4.01 6.20 -3.37
N ARG A 177 -4.41 6.97 -4.39
CA ARG A 177 -3.47 7.51 -5.39
C ARG A 177 -2.47 8.49 -4.77
N GLU A 178 -2.89 9.36 -3.86
CA GLU A 178 -1.99 10.28 -3.16
C GLU A 178 -1.00 9.53 -2.24
N MET A 179 -1.45 8.48 -1.56
CA MET A 179 -0.59 7.60 -0.76
C MET A 179 0.49 6.92 -1.62
N LEU A 180 0.10 6.31 -2.75
CA LEU A 180 1.04 5.69 -3.71
C LEU A 180 2.04 6.71 -4.30
N ILE A 181 1.58 7.92 -4.63
CA ILE A 181 2.46 9.01 -5.10
C ILE A 181 3.43 9.45 -4.00
N SER A 182 2.98 9.54 -2.73
CA SER A 182 3.83 9.89 -1.60
C SER A 182 4.92 8.83 -1.38
N GLU A 183 4.56 7.55 -1.42
CA GLU A 183 5.48 6.43 -1.26
C GLU A 183 6.49 6.36 -2.43
N MET A 184 6.03 6.51 -3.68
CA MET A 184 6.90 6.59 -4.85
C MET A 184 7.90 7.75 -4.72
N ASN A 185 7.45 8.92 -4.26
CA ASN A 185 8.34 10.06 -4.00
C ASN A 185 9.36 9.78 -2.88
N HIS A 186 9.01 8.96 -1.88
CA HIS A 186 9.96 8.51 -0.85
C HIS A 186 10.99 7.53 -1.43
N ARG A 187 10.55 6.51 -2.19
CA ARG A 187 11.43 5.57 -2.89
C ARG A 187 12.39 6.30 -3.84
N LEU A 188 11.90 7.28 -4.62
CA LEU A 188 12.73 8.11 -5.52
C LEU A 188 13.77 8.94 -4.76
N LYS A 189 13.42 9.56 -3.62
CA LYS A 189 14.39 10.31 -2.78
C LYS A 189 15.52 9.41 -2.31
N ASN A 190 15.22 8.15 -1.95
CA ASN A 190 16.23 7.17 -1.54
C ASN A 190 17.17 6.79 -2.70
N VAL A 191 16.62 6.56 -3.90
CA VAL A 191 17.43 6.31 -5.12
C VAL A 191 18.33 7.51 -5.44
N PHE A 192 17.81 8.74 -5.40
CA PHE A 192 18.64 9.94 -5.62
C PHE A 192 19.72 10.13 -4.54
N ALA A 193 19.46 9.76 -3.29
CA ALA A 193 20.46 9.77 -2.23
C ALA A 193 21.59 8.75 -2.47
N LEU A 194 21.25 7.53 -2.91
CA LEU A 194 22.22 6.51 -3.33
C LEU A 194 23.08 6.99 -4.50
N VAL A 195 22.46 7.50 -5.57
CA VAL A 195 23.17 8.03 -6.75
C VAL A 195 24.07 9.21 -6.39
N ALA A 196 23.60 10.15 -5.56
CA ALA A 196 24.43 11.26 -5.08
C ALA A 196 25.61 10.77 -4.21
N GLY A 197 25.44 9.68 -3.47
CA GLY A 197 26.52 8.96 -2.79
C GLY A 197 27.54 8.39 -3.76
N MET A 198 27.10 7.63 -4.78
CA MET A 198 27.95 7.03 -5.81
C MET A 198 28.76 8.08 -6.59
N VAL A 199 28.14 9.21 -6.98
CA VAL A 199 28.83 10.29 -7.71
C VAL A 199 29.87 10.98 -6.84
N ARG A 200 29.54 11.30 -5.58
CA ARG A 200 30.49 11.90 -4.61
C ARG A 200 31.65 10.98 -4.25
N GLN A 201 31.42 9.68 -4.30
CA GLN A 201 32.47 8.69 -4.08
C GLN A 201 33.36 8.55 -5.33
N SER A 202 32.79 8.26 -6.50
CA SER A 202 33.55 8.07 -7.74
C SER A 202 34.42 9.30 -8.08
N ALA A 203 34.00 10.52 -7.68
CA ALA A 203 34.78 11.75 -7.78
C ALA A 203 36.04 11.83 -6.88
N ARG A 204 36.22 10.90 -5.93
CA ARG A 204 37.36 10.85 -4.99
C ARG A 204 38.40 9.81 -5.35
N GLU A 205 38.01 8.70 -5.98
CA GLU A 205 38.94 7.64 -6.39
C GLU A 205 39.38 7.74 -7.86
N ALA A 206 38.63 8.43 -8.72
CA ALA A 206 38.94 8.45 -10.15
C ALA A 206 40.26 9.16 -10.45
N THR A 207 41.14 8.47 -11.16
CA THR A 207 42.42 8.98 -11.63
C THR A 207 42.27 9.98 -12.79
N ASP A 208 41.21 9.86 -13.58
CA ASP A 208 40.81 10.82 -14.60
C ASP A 208 39.27 10.86 -14.80
N ILE A 209 38.81 11.82 -15.61
CA ILE A 209 37.38 12.06 -15.89
C ILE A 209 36.72 10.88 -16.63
N LYS A 210 37.48 10.10 -17.41
CA LYS A 210 36.99 8.95 -18.17
C LYS A 210 36.77 7.75 -17.26
N ASP A 211 37.69 7.48 -16.33
CA ASP A 211 37.48 6.47 -15.27
C ASP A 211 36.31 6.86 -14.36
N MET A 212 36.23 8.13 -13.94
CA MET A 212 35.07 8.65 -13.17
C MET A 212 33.74 8.38 -13.89
N SER A 213 33.68 8.71 -15.18
CA SER A 213 32.48 8.55 -16.00
C SER A 213 32.12 7.08 -16.21
N GLY A 214 33.12 6.23 -16.42
CA GLY A 214 32.95 4.77 -16.53
C GLY A 214 32.40 4.15 -15.25
N ASN A 215 33.02 4.45 -14.10
CA ASN A 215 32.62 3.92 -12.79
C ASN A 215 31.19 4.36 -12.42
N ILE A 216 30.82 5.62 -12.68
CA ILE A 216 29.44 6.10 -12.46
C ILE A 216 28.45 5.40 -13.40
N THR A 217 28.79 5.26 -14.69
CA THR A 217 27.90 4.63 -15.68
C THR A 217 27.66 3.15 -15.36
N GLY A 218 28.70 2.39 -15.02
CA GLY A 218 28.59 0.98 -14.64
C GLY A 218 27.72 0.77 -13.39
N ARG A 219 27.95 1.57 -12.33
CA ARG A 219 27.14 1.52 -11.09
C ARG A 219 25.67 1.88 -11.32
N LEU A 220 25.40 2.86 -12.19
CA LEU A 220 24.04 3.20 -12.61
C LEU A 220 23.39 2.07 -13.43
N GLN A 221 24.14 1.40 -14.30
CA GLN A 221 23.65 0.24 -15.06
C GLN A 221 23.33 -0.95 -14.14
N ALA A 222 24.18 -1.25 -13.16
CA ALA A 222 23.91 -2.30 -12.17
C ALA A 222 22.68 -2.01 -11.30
N LEU A 223 22.53 -0.75 -10.85
CA LEU A 223 21.34 -0.29 -10.12
C LEU A 223 20.07 -0.35 -11.00
N SER A 224 20.18 0.01 -12.28
CA SER A 224 19.09 -0.07 -13.25
C SER A 224 18.69 -1.52 -13.56
N ALA A 225 19.65 -2.45 -13.65
CA ALA A 225 19.39 -3.87 -13.83
C ALA A 225 18.63 -4.46 -12.62
N ALA A 226 19.08 -4.18 -11.40
CA ALA A 226 18.37 -4.57 -10.17
C ALA A 226 16.94 -4.00 -10.16
N HIS A 227 16.78 -2.69 -10.40
CA HIS A 227 15.46 -2.05 -10.40
C HIS A 227 14.55 -2.58 -11.51
N SER A 228 15.08 -3.00 -12.66
CA SER A 228 14.30 -3.59 -13.75
C SER A 228 13.73 -4.97 -13.42
N LEU A 229 14.41 -5.72 -12.54
CA LEU A 229 13.94 -7.02 -12.03
C LEU A 229 12.97 -6.87 -10.84
N ILE A 230 12.97 -5.72 -10.16
CA ILE A 230 12.07 -5.38 -9.03
C ILE A 230 10.73 -4.81 -9.52
N LEU A 231 10.57 -4.47 -10.80
CA LEU A 231 9.31 -4.00 -11.36
C LEU A 231 8.29 -5.14 -11.46
N PRO A 232 7.06 -4.99 -10.91
CA PRO A 232 6.03 -6.02 -11.03
C PRO A 232 5.65 -6.32 -12.48
N ASP A 233 5.42 -7.59 -12.78
CA ASP A 233 4.61 -7.97 -13.94
C ASP A 233 3.15 -7.48 -13.75
N ALA A 234 2.36 -7.48 -14.82
CA ALA A 234 1.01 -6.91 -14.88
C ALA A 234 -0.01 -7.52 -13.91
N THR A 235 0.37 -8.54 -13.14
CA THR A 235 -0.40 -9.19 -12.07
C THR A 235 -0.25 -8.53 -10.70
N GLY A 236 0.78 -7.70 -10.48
CA GLY A 236 0.95 -6.90 -9.25
C GLY A 236 1.36 -7.67 -7.99
N THR A 237 1.91 -8.88 -8.12
CA THR A 237 2.53 -9.62 -7.00
C THR A 237 3.92 -9.07 -6.67
N ASP A 238 4.36 -9.17 -5.41
CA ASP A 238 5.72 -8.81 -4.99
C ASP A 238 6.76 -9.60 -5.82
N THR A 239 7.55 -8.88 -6.62
CA THR A 239 8.53 -9.44 -7.54
C THR A 239 9.85 -9.76 -6.84
N GLU A 240 9.84 -10.91 -6.16
CA GLU A 240 11.00 -11.62 -5.64
C GLU A 240 12.08 -11.81 -6.74
N VAL A 241 13.29 -11.26 -6.52
CA VAL A 241 14.35 -11.24 -7.53
C VAL A 241 15.24 -12.47 -7.40
N SER A 242 15.27 -13.34 -8.40
CA SER A 242 16.21 -14.48 -8.43
C SER A 242 17.67 -13.99 -8.44
N LEU A 243 18.47 -14.39 -7.43
CA LEU A 243 19.90 -14.06 -7.36
C LEU A 243 20.65 -14.53 -8.63
N ARG A 244 20.21 -15.65 -9.22
CA ARG A 244 20.78 -16.18 -10.46
C ARG A 244 20.55 -15.21 -11.62
N ALA A 245 19.31 -14.84 -11.89
CA ALA A 245 18.97 -13.89 -12.96
C ALA A 245 19.68 -12.54 -12.77
N LEU A 246 19.80 -12.06 -11.53
CA LEU A 246 20.55 -10.84 -11.20
C LEU A 246 22.06 -11.00 -11.51
N THR A 247 22.67 -12.10 -11.08
CA THR A 247 24.10 -12.40 -11.30
C THR A 247 24.40 -12.54 -12.79
N ASP A 248 23.61 -13.31 -13.52
CA ASP A 248 23.77 -13.53 -14.96
C ASP A 248 23.60 -12.20 -15.74
N THR A 249 22.66 -11.33 -15.34
CA THR A 249 22.47 -10.00 -15.94
C THR A 249 23.67 -9.07 -15.71
N ILE A 250 24.29 -9.11 -14.53
CA ILE A 250 25.45 -8.27 -14.18
C ILE A 250 26.74 -8.77 -14.85
N LEU A 251 26.85 -10.08 -15.09
CA LEU A 251 28.00 -10.69 -15.75
C LEU A 251 27.89 -10.74 -17.29
N ALA A 252 26.70 -10.57 -17.86
CA ALA A 252 26.48 -10.54 -19.31
C ALA A 252 27.35 -9.56 -20.14
N PRO A 253 27.80 -8.40 -19.62
CA PRO A 253 28.74 -7.51 -20.35
C PRO A 253 30.19 -8.03 -20.43
N TYR A 254 30.54 -9.07 -19.65
CA TYR A 254 31.90 -9.61 -19.54
C TYR A 254 32.08 -10.85 -20.46
N PRO A 255 33.32 -11.28 -20.76
CA PRO A 255 33.58 -12.24 -21.83
C PRO A 255 32.92 -13.62 -21.58
N GLY A 256 32.04 -14.01 -22.50
CA GLY A 256 31.26 -15.25 -22.41
C GLY A 256 32.15 -16.49 -22.31
N GLY A 257 31.89 -17.33 -21.30
CA GLY A 257 32.65 -18.56 -21.03
C GLY A 257 33.81 -18.41 -20.05
N GLN A 258 34.16 -17.19 -19.60
CA GLN A 258 35.07 -17.01 -18.45
C GLN A 258 34.34 -17.15 -17.10
N ALA A 259 33.05 -16.79 -17.03
CA ALA A 259 32.23 -16.86 -15.82
C ALA A 259 31.46 -18.19 -15.71
N VAL A 260 31.36 -18.74 -14.49
CA VAL A 260 30.56 -19.92 -14.14
C VAL A 260 29.70 -19.60 -12.91
N VAL A 261 28.38 -19.71 -13.02
CA VAL A 261 27.42 -19.30 -11.96
C VAL A 261 26.69 -20.52 -11.38
N ARG A 262 26.90 -20.81 -10.10
CA ARG A 262 26.46 -22.01 -9.38
C ARG A 262 25.76 -21.67 -8.06
N GLY A 263 24.96 -22.61 -7.57
CA GLY A 263 24.14 -22.44 -6.38
C GLY A 263 22.64 -22.56 -6.68
N ASP A 264 21.89 -22.82 -5.63
CA ASP A 264 20.44 -23.11 -5.69
C ASP A 264 19.60 -21.89 -6.08
N GLU A 265 18.35 -22.12 -6.45
CA GLU A 265 17.41 -21.03 -6.72
C GLU A 265 16.99 -20.35 -5.42
N ILE A 266 17.36 -19.07 -5.29
CA ILE A 266 16.99 -18.22 -4.16
C ILE A 266 16.47 -16.88 -4.68
N PHE A 267 15.53 -16.31 -3.94
CA PHE A 267 14.91 -15.02 -4.24
C PHE A 267 15.33 -13.96 -3.23
N LEU A 268 15.32 -12.71 -3.68
CA LEU A 268 15.78 -11.54 -2.95
C LEU A 268 14.68 -10.48 -2.91
N GLY A 269 14.47 -9.88 -1.75
CA GLY A 269 13.72 -8.65 -1.57
C GLY A 269 14.44 -7.44 -2.19
N PRO A 270 13.75 -6.29 -2.32
CA PRO A 270 14.28 -5.13 -3.04
C PRO A 270 15.60 -4.57 -2.48
N LYS A 271 15.79 -4.59 -1.15
CA LYS A 271 17.03 -4.09 -0.51
C LYS A 271 18.17 -5.08 -0.74
N ALA A 272 17.91 -6.37 -0.55
CA ALA A 272 18.87 -7.45 -0.81
C ALA A 272 19.32 -7.44 -2.29
N ALA A 273 18.39 -7.35 -3.22
CA ALA A 273 18.69 -7.29 -4.66
C ALA A 273 19.61 -6.11 -5.02
N VAL A 274 19.36 -4.90 -4.51
CA VAL A 274 20.23 -3.74 -4.77
C VAL A 274 21.63 -3.91 -4.14
N ALA A 275 21.69 -4.42 -2.91
CA ALA A 275 22.96 -4.65 -2.21
C ALA A 275 23.83 -5.72 -2.90
N PHE A 276 23.21 -6.83 -3.35
CA PHE A 276 23.90 -7.85 -4.15
C PHE A 276 24.30 -7.31 -5.52
N ALA A 277 23.45 -6.54 -6.19
CA ALA A 277 23.75 -6.02 -7.53
C ALA A 277 24.99 -5.13 -7.57
N LEU A 278 25.09 -4.19 -6.62
CA LEU A 278 26.25 -3.33 -6.48
C LEU A 278 27.49 -4.14 -6.08
N SER A 279 27.35 -5.13 -5.20
CA SER A 279 28.46 -5.99 -4.77
C SER A 279 29.04 -6.83 -5.91
N LEU A 280 28.18 -7.48 -6.71
CA LEU A 280 28.58 -8.25 -7.88
C LEU A 280 29.20 -7.35 -8.97
N HIS A 281 28.70 -6.12 -9.13
CA HIS A 281 29.28 -5.15 -10.05
C HIS A 281 30.68 -4.69 -9.64
N GLU A 282 30.92 -4.38 -8.36
CA GLU A 282 32.27 -4.06 -7.88
C GLU A 282 33.22 -5.26 -8.03
N LEU A 283 32.76 -6.49 -7.80
CA LEU A 283 33.58 -7.70 -8.02
C LEU A 283 33.94 -7.88 -9.50
N ALA A 284 32.96 -7.79 -10.41
CA ALA A 284 33.18 -7.95 -11.85
C ALA A 284 34.07 -6.85 -12.44
N THR A 285 33.91 -5.60 -11.99
CA THR A 285 34.79 -4.49 -12.42
C THR A 285 36.22 -4.63 -11.87
N ASN A 286 36.40 -5.13 -10.64
CA ASN A 286 37.73 -5.45 -10.12
C ASN A 286 38.39 -6.59 -10.94
N ALA A 287 37.66 -7.65 -11.26
CA ALA A 287 38.16 -8.74 -12.10
C ALA A 287 38.54 -8.27 -13.52
N ALA A 288 37.86 -7.27 -14.07
CA ALA A 288 38.20 -6.70 -15.37
C ALA A 288 39.37 -5.68 -15.33
N LYS A 289 39.53 -4.93 -14.25
CA LYS A 289 40.65 -3.97 -14.08
C LYS A 289 41.95 -4.64 -13.63
N TYR A 290 41.88 -5.71 -12.83
CA TYR A 290 43.04 -6.24 -12.08
C TYR A 290 43.10 -7.78 -11.98
N GLY A 291 42.17 -8.53 -12.59
CA GLY A 291 41.97 -9.95 -12.29
C GLY A 291 41.55 -10.79 -13.49
N ALA A 292 40.71 -11.80 -13.27
CA ALA A 292 40.47 -12.88 -14.25
C ALA A 292 39.79 -12.47 -15.57
N PHE A 293 39.06 -11.34 -15.61
CA PHE A 293 38.49 -10.81 -16.86
C PHE A 293 39.46 -9.88 -17.60
N SER A 294 40.60 -9.48 -16.99
CA SER A 294 41.63 -8.73 -17.71
C SER A 294 42.27 -9.58 -18.81
N GLU A 295 42.41 -8.98 -19.99
CA GLU A 295 42.96 -9.57 -21.23
C GLU A 295 42.36 -10.93 -21.67
N ASN A 296 41.19 -11.30 -21.12
CA ASN A 296 40.53 -12.61 -21.27
C ASN A 296 41.35 -13.82 -20.78
N LEU A 297 42.28 -13.63 -19.83
CA LEU A 297 43.26 -14.66 -19.45
C LEU A 297 42.77 -15.67 -18.39
N GLY A 298 41.83 -15.30 -17.52
CA GLY A 298 41.42 -16.11 -16.36
C GLY A 298 40.04 -16.75 -16.45
N ARG A 299 39.51 -17.16 -15.29
CA ARG A 299 38.12 -17.58 -15.07
C ARG A 299 37.58 -17.04 -13.75
N VAL A 300 36.27 -16.90 -13.67
CA VAL A 300 35.53 -16.52 -12.46
C VAL A 300 34.49 -17.59 -12.15
N GLU A 301 34.52 -18.17 -10.96
CA GLU A 301 33.43 -18.95 -10.41
C GLU A 301 32.67 -18.10 -9.38
N VAL A 302 31.36 -17.97 -9.57
CA VAL A 302 30.43 -17.40 -8.59
C VAL A 302 29.55 -18.54 -8.11
N ALA A 303 29.71 -18.94 -6.85
CA ALA A 303 29.02 -20.09 -6.28
C ALA A 303 28.43 -19.74 -4.92
N TRP A 304 27.14 -19.99 -4.70
CA TRP A 304 26.50 -19.81 -3.40
C TRP A 304 25.85 -21.09 -2.87
N ASN A 305 25.70 -21.16 -1.55
CA ASN A 305 24.98 -22.20 -0.83
C ASN A 305 24.18 -21.58 0.33
N VAL A 306 23.05 -22.19 0.68
CA VAL A 306 22.23 -21.81 1.84
C VAL A 306 22.34 -22.88 2.92
N ASP A 307 22.61 -22.47 4.14
CA ASP A 307 22.51 -23.30 5.35
C ASP A 307 21.29 -22.89 6.20
N SER A 308 21.21 -23.35 7.46
CA SER A 308 20.06 -23.10 8.34
C SER A 308 19.86 -21.64 8.76
N ASP A 309 20.90 -20.79 8.75
CA ASP A 309 20.77 -19.37 9.08
C ASP A 309 21.39 -18.41 8.05
N ARG A 310 22.21 -18.89 7.12
CA ARG A 310 22.99 -18.04 6.20
C ARG A 310 22.98 -18.48 4.74
N LEU A 311 23.02 -17.47 3.88
CA LEU A 311 23.54 -17.58 2.52
C LEU A 311 25.03 -17.26 2.54
N THR A 312 25.84 -18.16 2.01
CA THR A 312 27.26 -17.90 1.73
C THR A 312 27.46 -17.85 0.22
N LEU A 313 27.70 -16.65 -0.31
CA LEU A 313 28.10 -16.43 -1.70
C LEU A 313 29.63 -16.34 -1.78
N THR A 314 30.22 -17.10 -2.68
CA THR A 314 31.65 -17.07 -2.97
C THR A 314 31.93 -16.59 -4.40
N TRP A 315 32.99 -15.80 -4.53
CA TRP A 315 33.59 -15.35 -5.78
C TRP A 315 35.04 -15.85 -5.80
N ARG A 316 35.43 -16.54 -6.86
CA ARG A 316 36.76 -17.15 -7.02
C ARG A 316 37.29 -16.82 -8.40
N GLU A 317 38.39 -16.10 -8.44
CA GLU A 317 39.13 -15.81 -9.68
C GLU A 317 40.31 -16.76 -9.80
N GLU A 318 40.52 -17.31 -10.99
CA GLU A 318 41.68 -18.13 -11.33
C GLU A 318 42.40 -17.57 -12.55
N MET A 319 43.69 -17.25 -12.39
CA MET A 319 44.58 -16.76 -13.44
C MET A 319 45.70 -17.78 -13.71
N PRO A 320 46.05 -18.03 -14.99
CA PRO A 320 47.03 -19.06 -15.38
C PRO A 320 48.49 -18.64 -15.15
N LEU A 321 48.75 -17.35 -14.94
CA LEU A 321 50.06 -16.76 -14.69
C LEU A 321 50.05 -16.06 -13.33
N GLU A 322 51.19 -16.06 -12.65
CA GLU A 322 51.36 -15.34 -11.38
C GLU A 322 51.60 -13.86 -11.65
N VAL A 323 50.77 -12.99 -11.06
CA VAL A 323 50.87 -11.53 -11.25
C VAL A 323 51.79 -10.92 -10.18
N GLU A 324 52.73 -10.05 -10.57
CA GLU A 324 53.66 -9.37 -9.66
C GLU A 324 52.94 -8.39 -8.73
N SER A 325 52.45 -8.92 -7.60
CA SER A 325 51.71 -8.23 -6.55
C SER A 325 50.41 -7.56 -7.01
N ILE A 326 49.27 -8.13 -6.60
CA ILE A 326 48.02 -7.37 -6.51
C ILE A 326 48.20 -6.37 -5.35
N VAL A 327 48.71 -5.16 -5.66
CA VAL A 327 49.07 -4.16 -4.65
C VAL A 327 47.86 -3.80 -3.81
N ASN A 328 47.92 -4.15 -2.53
CA ASN A 328 46.80 -4.09 -1.61
C ASN A 328 46.62 -2.69 -1.01
N GLU A 329 46.07 -1.76 -1.78
CA GLU A 329 45.32 -0.66 -1.19
C GLU A 329 43.84 -1.05 -1.06
N ALA A 330 43.24 -0.75 0.10
CA ALA A 330 41.84 -0.99 0.39
C ALA A 330 40.95 0.09 -0.28
N GLY A 331 40.99 0.13 -1.62
CA GLY A 331 40.21 1.05 -2.44
C GLY A 331 38.70 0.91 -2.25
N PHE A 332 37.94 1.93 -2.67
CA PHE A 332 36.52 2.07 -2.33
C PHE A 332 35.64 0.89 -2.71
N GLY A 333 35.94 0.15 -3.79
CA GLY A 333 35.16 -1.06 -4.12
C GLY A 333 35.17 -2.10 -2.99
N SER A 334 36.29 -2.27 -2.28
CA SER A 334 36.35 -3.11 -1.07
C SER A 334 35.52 -2.53 0.07
N ARG A 335 35.45 -1.20 0.18
CA ARG A 335 34.65 -0.50 1.20
C ARG A 335 33.15 -0.46 0.88
N LEU A 336 32.75 -0.46 -0.40
CA LEU A 336 31.35 -0.62 -0.79
C LEU A 336 30.88 -2.05 -0.54
N LEU A 337 31.69 -3.04 -0.91
CA LEU A 337 31.43 -4.44 -0.55
C LEU A 337 31.22 -4.58 0.96
N GLN A 338 32.07 -3.96 1.78
CA GLN A 338 31.90 -3.95 3.22
C GLN A 338 30.62 -3.24 3.68
N ILE A 339 30.30 -2.06 3.15
CA ILE A 339 29.08 -1.31 3.52
C ILE A 339 27.81 -2.07 3.11
N ASN A 340 27.76 -2.66 1.92
CA ASN A 340 26.61 -3.42 1.44
C ASN A 340 26.43 -4.69 2.29
N VAL A 341 27.49 -5.51 2.43
CA VAL A 341 27.40 -6.81 3.11
C VAL A 341 27.22 -6.66 4.62
N GLU A 342 28.03 -5.83 5.28
CA GLU A 342 28.07 -5.76 6.74
C GLU A 342 27.05 -4.75 7.30
N ALA A 343 26.87 -3.60 6.64
CA ALA A 343 26.01 -2.52 7.16
C ALA A 343 24.59 -2.48 6.56
N GLN A 344 24.36 -3.00 5.34
CA GLN A 344 22.99 -3.14 4.81
C GLN A 344 22.41 -4.53 5.06
N LEU A 345 23.19 -5.60 4.86
CA LEU A 345 22.70 -7.00 4.98
C LEU A 345 23.07 -7.70 6.29
N GLY A 346 23.73 -7.03 7.25
CA GLY A 346 24.09 -7.61 8.55
C GLY A 346 25.01 -8.84 8.46
N GLY A 347 25.69 -9.02 7.33
CA GLY A 347 26.56 -10.15 7.04
C GLY A 347 28.02 -9.90 7.41
N LYS A 348 28.89 -10.74 6.85
CA LYS A 348 30.34 -10.66 6.99
C LYS A 348 31.02 -10.77 5.63
N LEU A 349 31.99 -9.89 5.38
CA LEU A 349 32.88 -9.96 4.22
C LEU A 349 34.22 -10.63 4.60
N THR A 350 34.70 -11.56 3.78
CA THR A 350 36.11 -12.00 3.81
C THR A 350 36.70 -11.95 2.42
N ARG A 351 37.96 -11.47 2.30
CA ARG A 351 38.69 -11.33 1.04
C ARG A 351 40.12 -11.81 1.22
N GLU A 352 40.53 -12.74 0.38
CA GLU A 352 41.89 -13.27 0.29
C GLU A 352 42.43 -12.98 -1.12
N LEU A 353 43.65 -12.47 -1.21
CA LEU A 353 44.34 -12.20 -2.47
C LEU A 353 45.54 -13.11 -2.59
N THR A 354 45.68 -13.75 -3.75
CA THR A 354 46.79 -14.64 -4.07
C THR A 354 47.45 -14.19 -5.38
N ALA A 355 48.66 -14.66 -5.65
CA ALA A 355 49.33 -14.42 -6.94
C ALA A 355 48.55 -14.97 -8.15
N LYS A 356 47.56 -15.84 -7.94
CA LYS A 356 46.76 -16.53 -8.98
C LYS A 356 45.30 -16.09 -9.04
N GLY A 357 44.91 -15.06 -8.29
CA GLY A 357 43.54 -14.56 -8.24
C GLY A 357 43.05 -14.19 -6.85
N ALA A 358 41.83 -13.66 -6.81
CA ALA A 358 41.12 -13.27 -5.60
C ALA A 358 40.10 -14.35 -5.19
N HIS A 359 39.95 -14.54 -3.89
CA HIS A 359 38.80 -15.24 -3.31
C HIS A 359 38.06 -14.29 -2.39
N VAL A 360 36.74 -14.16 -2.58
CA VAL A 360 35.87 -13.31 -1.75
C VAL A 360 34.67 -14.15 -1.32
N SER A 361 34.28 -14.03 -0.06
CA SER A 361 33.07 -14.66 0.48
C SER A 361 32.21 -13.63 1.19
N LEU A 362 30.91 -13.66 0.89
CA LEU A 362 29.86 -12.82 1.48
C LEU A 362 28.92 -13.76 2.24
N ALA A 363 28.92 -13.69 3.58
CA ALA A 363 28.07 -14.54 4.43
C ALA A 363 26.98 -13.68 5.10
N VAL A 364 25.75 -13.73 4.57
CA VAL A 364 24.60 -12.91 5.03
C VAL A 364 23.53 -13.78 5.69
N PRO A 365 22.76 -13.29 6.68
CA PRO A 365 21.65 -14.03 7.26
C PRO A 365 20.52 -14.25 6.24
N VAL A 366 19.90 -15.44 6.24
CA VAL A 366 18.74 -15.76 5.37
C VAL A 366 17.57 -14.80 5.62
N ALA A 367 17.37 -14.37 6.87
CA ALA A 367 16.35 -13.38 7.22
C ALA A 367 16.52 -12.03 6.49
N SER A 368 17.74 -11.65 6.15
CA SER A 368 18.06 -10.40 5.43
C SER A 368 18.01 -10.53 3.91
N LEU A 369 17.60 -11.70 3.38
CA LEU A 369 17.33 -11.90 1.96
C LEU A 369 15.92 -11.44 1.57
N ALA A 370 14.97 -11.41 2.50
CA ALA A 370 13.57 -11.03 2.26
C ALA A 370 13.29 -9.51 2.43
N GLU A 371 14.32 -8.71 2.67
CA GLU A 371 14.27 -7.23 2.75
C GLU A 371 14.58 -6.57 1.40
#